data_AF-I5C5I6-F1
#
_entry.id   AF-I5C5I6-F1
#
_cell.length_a   1.000
_cell.length_b   1.000
_cell.length_c   1.000
_cell.angle_alpha   90.00
_cell.angle_beta   90.00
_cell.angle_gamma   90.00
#
_symmetry.space_group_name_H-M   'P 1'
#
loop_
_entity.id
_entity.type
_entity.pdbx_description
1 polymer ?
#
loop_
_entity_poly.entity_id
_entity_poly.type
_entity_poly.pdbx_seq_one_letter_code
_entity_poly.pdbx_strand_id
1 'polypeptide(L)'
;MEQMDSLCAGYFGLVATPLLTIFVKLFERPGETWTHMAENLLPHYFQNTLLLLVGVACFTFLLGVSSAWFVSTYDFPGRKWFEWLLILP
;
A
#
# COMPACT_ATOMS: atom_id res chain seq x y z
N MET A 1 -22.75 -16.10 24.26
CA MET A 1 -21.52 -15.27 24.23
C MET A 1 -20.31 -16.14 23.97
N GLU A 2 -20.04 -17.18 24.77
CA GLU A 2 -18.89 -18.11 24.57
C GLU A 2 -18.80 -18.82 23.18
N GLN A 3 -19.94 -19.13 22.53
CA GLN A 3 -19.92 -19.75 21.18
C GLN A 3 -19.51 -18.75 20.07
N MET A 4 -19.71 -17.45 20.29
CA MET A 4 -19.34 -16.43 19.31
C MET A 4 -17.83 -16.12 19.39
N ASP A 5 -17.27 -16.11 20.60
CA ASP A 5 -15.84 -15.87 20.84
C ASP A 5 -14.95 -16.99 20.26
N SER A 6 -15.40 -18.25 20.34
CA SER A 6 -14.69 -19.40 19.77
C SER A 6 -14.69 -19.43 18.23
N LEU A 7 -15.77 -18.96 17.58
CA LEU A 7 -15.83 -18.80 16.13
C LEU A 7 -14.93 -17.66 15.62
N CYS A 8 -14.90 -16.53 16.34
CA CYS A 8 -13.99 -15.41 16.04
C CYS A 8 -12.52 -15.82 16.18
N ALA A 9 -12.17 -16.55 17.24
CA ALA A 9 -10.82 -17.06 17.44
C ALA A 9 -10.38 -18.05 16.35
N GLY A 10 -11.28 -18.94 15.92
CA GLY A 10 -11.02 -19.87 14.82
C GLY A 10 -10.79 -19.17 13.48
N TYR A 11 -11.59 -18.15 13.16
CA TYR A 11 -11.42 -17.37 11.92
C TYR A 11 -10.11 -16.57 11.91
N PHE A 12 -9.76 -15.92 13.02
CA PHE A 12 -8.51 -15.19 13.15
C PHE A 12 -7.30 -16.13 12.98
N GLY A 13 -7.36 -17.33 13.57
CA GLY A 13 -6.36 -18.37 13.37
C GLY A 13 -6.19 -18.78 11.91
N LEU A 14 -7.29 -18.97 11.17
CA LEU A 14 -7.24 -19.31 9.74
C LEU A 14 -6.60 -18.20 8.89
N VAL A 15 -6.97 -16.94 9.13
CA VAL A 15 -6.39 -15.79 8.40
C VAL A 15 -4.93 -15.56 8.78
N ALA A 16 -4.55 -15.82 10.02
CA ALA A 16 -3.18 -15.68 10.51
C ALA A 16 -2.25 -16.82 10.08
N THR A 17 -2.79 -18.00 9.74
CA THR A 17 -2.01 -19.20 9.35
C THR A 17 -0.95 -18.93 8.27
N PRO A 18 -1.25 -18.29 7.12
CA PRO A 18 -0.24 -18.00 6.10
C PRO A 18 0.84 -17.01 6.59
N LEU A 19 0.47 -16.02 7.40
CA LEU A 19 1.42 -15.07 7.98
C LEU A 19 2.38 -15.75 8.95
N LEU A 20 1.87 -16.63 9.82
CA LEU A 20 2.69 -17.44 10.72
C LEU A 20 3.62 -18.39 9.96
N THR A 21 3.14 -18.97 8.85
CA THR A 21 3.96 -19.83 7.99
C THR A 21 5.14 -19.07 7.41
N ILE A 22 4.92 -17.86 6.88
CA ILE A 22 6.00 -16.99 6.36
C ILE A 22 6.96 -16.59 7.50
N PHE A 23 6.43 -16.29 8.68
CA PHE A 23 7.23 -15.91 9.84
C PHE A 23 8.16 -17.04 10.30
N VAL A 24 7.68 -18.29 10.36
CA VAL A 24 8.52 -19.45 10.69
C VAL A 24 9.57 -19.70 9.61
N LYS A 25 9.20 -19.54 8.33
CA LYS A 25 10.11 -19.69 7.18
C LYS A 25 11.28 -18.70 7.20
N LEU A 26 11.15 -17.56 7.88
CA LEU A 26 12.23 -16.57 8.03
C LEU A 26 13.43 -17.11 8.83
N PHE A 27 13.20 -18.07 9.74
CA PHE A 27 14.25 -18.68 10.57
C PHE A 27 14.91 -19.91 9.91
N GLU A 28 14.36 -20.41 8.81
CA GLU A 28 14.98 -21.48 8.03
C GLU A 28 16.15 -20.95 7.18
N ARG A 29 17.16 -21.80 6.93
CA ARG A 29 18.32 -21.40 6.12
C ARG A 29 17.88 -21.14 4.68
N PRO A 30 18.22 -19.98 4.09
CA PRO A 30 17.87 -19.73 2.69
C PRO A 30 18.63 -20.69 1.77
N GLY A 31 17.95 -21.26 0.76
CA GLY A 31 18.60 -22.06 -0.28
C GLY A 31 19.40 -21.21 -1.26
N GLU A 32 20.33 -21.80 -2.01
CA GLU A 32 21.19 -21.07 -2.98
C GLU A 32 20.40 -20.21 -3.99
N THR A 33 19.22 -20.66 -4.41
CA THR A 33 18.31 -19.90 -5.28
C THR A 33 17.79 -18.62 -4.61
N TRP A 34 17.53 -18.64 -3.30
CA TRP A 34 17.06 -17.46 -2.56
C TRP A 34 18.14 -16.39 -2.49
N THR A 35 19.40 -16.79 -2.24
CA THR A 35 20.53 -15.86 -2.16
C THR A 35 20.71 -15.08 -3.46
N HIS A 36 20.64 -15.76 -4.61
CA HIS A 36 20.70 -15.10 -5.92
C HIS A 36 19.54 -14.13 -6.16
N MET A 37 18.31 -14.46 -5.71
CA MET A 37 17.16 -13.55 -5.83
C MET A 37 17.28 -12.35 -4.88
N ALA A 38 17.75 -12.58 -3.66
CA ALA A 38 17.91 -11.56 -2.65
C ALA A 38 19.01 -10.55 -3.01
N GLU A 39 20.06 -10.97 -3.70
CA GLU A 39 21.13 -10.08 -4.13
C GLU A 39 20.79 -9.25 -5.37
N ASN A 40 20.01 -9.80 -6.30
CA ASN A 40 19.79 -9.15 -7.60
C ASN A 40 18.43 -8.46 -7.74
N LEU A 41 17.37 -9.03 -7.17
CA LEU A 41 16.00 -8.54 -7.39
C LEU A 41 15.54 -7.62 -6.27
N LEU A 42 15.77 -8.01 -5.01
CA LEU A 42 15.32 -7.29 -3.83
C LEU A 42 15.83 -5.83 -3.76
N PRO A 43 17.13 -5.55 -3.97
CA PRO A 43 17.65 -4.18 -3.92
C PRO A 43 17.11 -3.33 -5.06
N HIS A 44 17.03 -3.92 -6.27
CA HIS A 44 16.53 -3.23 -7.45
C HIS A 44 15.04 -2.88 -7.31
N TYR A 45 14.22 -3.83 -6.86
CA TYR A 45 12.80 -3.57 -6.60
C TYR A 45 12.60 -2.54 -5.50
N PHE A 46 13.36 -2.62 -4.42
CA PHE A 46 13.28 -1.64 -3.34
C PHE A 46 13.56 -0.21 -3.84
N GLN A 47 14.65 -0.04 -4.62
CA GLN A 47 14.99 1.26 -5.20
C GLN A 47 13.94 1.76 -6.18
N ASN A 48 13.44 0.90 -7.06
CA ASN A 48 12.39 1.27 -8.02
C ASN A 48 11.09 1.67 -7.31
N THR A 49 10.66 0.91 -6.30
CA THR A 49 9.48 1.24 -5.50
C THR A 49 9.67 2.56 -4.77
N LEU A 50 10.85 2.82 -4.19
CA LEU A 50 11.14 4.10 -3.53
C LEU A 50 11.07 5.27 -4.52
N LEU A 51 11.65 5.10 -5.71
CA LEU A 51 11.62 6.11 -6.76
C LEU A 51 10.20 6.39 -7.24
N LEU A 52 9.41 5.34 -7.44
CA LEU A 52 7.99 5.47 -7.80
C LEU A 52 7.18 6.15 -6.69
N LEU A 53 7.39 5.77 -5.42
CA LEU A 53 6.71 6.39 -4.28
C LEU A 53 7.01 7.89 -4.20
N VAL A 54 8.28 8.28 -4.31
CA VAL A 54 8.69 9.69 -4.29
C VAL A 54 8.13 10.43 -5.50
N GLY A 55 8.21 9.83 -6.70
CA GLY A 55 7.64 10.40 -7.92
C GLY A 55 6.14 10.65 -7.78
N VAL A 56 5.38 9.62 -7.45
CA VAL A 56 3.92 9.70 -7.25
C VAL A 56 3.59 10.71 -6.15
N ALA A 57 4.25 10.65 -4.99
CA ALA A 57 4.01 11.61 -3.91
C ALA A 57 4.25 13.05 -4.36
N CYS A 58 5.32 13.32 -5.12
CA CYS A 58 5.62 14.64 -5.66
C CYS A 58 4.53 15.10 -6.65
N PHE A 59 4.16 14.26 -7.62
CA PHE A 59 3.13 14.59 -8.60
C PHE A 59 1.75 14.77 -7.96
N THR A 60 1.35 13.87 -7.07
CA THR A 60 0.07 13.97 -6.34
C THR A 60 0.05 15.19 -5.43
N PHE A 61 1.15 15.54 -4.78
CA PHE A 61 1.24 16.76 -3.99
C PHE A 61 1.10 17.99 -4.88
N LEU A 62 1.88 18.08 -5.96
CA LEU A 62 1.85 19.24 -6.85
C LEU A 62 0.50 19.39 -7.55
N LEU A 63 -0.04 18.34 -8.15
CA LEU A 63 -1.30 18.40 -8.92
C LEU A 63 -2.53 18.35 -8.01
N GLY A 64 -2.55 17.49 -7.00
CA GLY A 64 -3.67 17.32 -6.09
C GLY A 64 -3.84 18.52 -5.15
N VAL A 65 -2.77 19.00 -4.51
CA VAL A 65 -2.89 20.14 -3.59
C VAL A 65 -3.17 21.44 -4.34
N SER A 66 -2.53 21.67 -5.50
CA SER A 66 -2.83 22.88 -6.29
C SER A 66 -4.27 22.89 -6.78
N SER A 67 -4.78 21.77 -7.33
CA SER A 67 -6.17 21.69 -7.78
C SER A 67 -7.17 21.86 -6.63
N ALA A 68 -6.91 21.26 -5.46
CA ALA A 68 -7.72 21.44 -4.26
C ALA A 68 -7.73 22.90 -3.77
N TRP A 69 -6.57 23.58 -3.81
CA TRP A 69 -6.45 24.99 -3.46
C TRP A 69 -7.25 25.89 -4.42
N PHE A 70 -7.18 25.62 -5.73
CA PHE A 70 -7.93 26.38 -6.72
C PHE A 70 -9.45 26.24 -6.55
N VAL A 71 -9.95 25.02 -6.34
CA VAL A 71 -11.39 24.73 -6.17
C VAL A 71 -11.97 25.32 -4.88
N SER A 72 -11.15 25.45 -3.83
CA SER A 72 -11.57 26.02 -2.54
C SER A 72 -11.51 27.54 -2.50
N THR A 73 -10.57 28.16 -3.24
CA THR A 73 -10.34 29.62 -3.18
C THR A 73 -11.04 30.41 -4.30
N TYR A 74 -11.23 29.81 -5.48
CA TYR A 74 -11.78 30.49 -6.65
C TYR A 74 -13.12 29.89 -7.11
N ASP A 75 -14.10 30.75 -7.36
CA ASP A 75 -15.37 30.38 -8.01
C ASP A 75 -15.24 30.49 -9.54
N PHE A 76 -14.90 29.37 -10.19
CA PHE A 76 -14.86 29.26 -11.64
C PHE A 76 -16.03 28.39 -12.17
N PRO A 77 -16.52 28.63 -13.40
CA PRO A 77 -17.73 27.96 -13.92
C PRO A 77 -17.62 26.42 -14.05
N GLY A 78 -16.41 25.86 -13.97
CA GLY A 78 -16.13 24.42 -13.97
C GLY A 78 -15.94 23.77 -12.58
N ARG A 79 -16.09 24.52 -11.48
CA ARG A 79 -15.77 24.09 -10.10
C ARG A 79 -16.41 22.76 -9.71
N LYS A 80 -17.70 22.57 -10.02
CA LYS A 80 -18.46 21.34 -9.67
C LYS A 80 -17.88 20.07 -10.29
N TRP A 81 -17.30 20.15 -11.50
CA TRP A 81 -16.70 18.99 -12.16
C TRP A 81 -15.42 18.57 -11.46
N PHE A 82 -14.55 19.54 -11.12
CA PHE A 82 -13.31 19.26 -10.38
C PHE A 82 -13.58 18.81 -8.94
N GLU A 83 -14.56 19.39 -8.25
CA GLU A 83 -14.97 18.97 -6.90
C GLU A 83 -15.40 17.50 -6.88
N TRP A 84 -16.10 17.03 -7.93
CA TRP A 84 -16.48 15.62 -8.06
C TRP A 84 -15.31 14.71 -8.45
N LEU A 85 -14.46 15.17 -9.38
CA LEU A 85 -13.25 14.46 -9.81
C LEU A 85 -12.22 14.28 -8.69
N LEU A 86 -12.08 15.24 -7.78
CA LEU A 86 -11.17 15.12 -6.63
C LEU A 86 -11.68 14.13 -5.56
N ILE A 87 -12.99 13.84 -5.53
CA ILE A 87 -13.58 12.83 -4.62
C ILE A 87 -13.44 11.42 -5.18
N LEU A 88 -13.38 11.30 -6.50
CA LEU A 88 -13.13 10.04 -7.18
C LEU A 88 -11.63 9.72 -7.10
N PRO A 89 -11.24 8.53 -6.58
CA PRO A 89 -9.84 8.12 -6.54
C PRO A 89 -9.23 7.91 -7.93
#